data_AF-A0A255E805-F1
#
_entry.id   AF-A0A255E805-F1
#
_cell.length_a   1.000
_cell.length_b   1.000
_cell.length_c   1.000
_cell.angle_alpha   90.00
_cell.angle_beta   90.00
_cell.angle_gamma   90.00
#
_symmetry.space_group_name_H-M   'P 1'
#
loop_
_entity.id
_entity.type
_entity.pdbx_description
1 polymer ?
#
loop_
_entity_poly.entity_id
_entity_poly.type
_entity_poly.pdbx_seq_one_letter_code
_entity_poly.pdbx_strand_id
1 'polypeptide(L)'
;MAARPAAAANNTGVAFDFFVKKGLSEAQSAGLVGNFIHESGADPINPAAKQHGGGPGRGIAQWEGSRRTDLENYAASRGIAWSNLQLQLDFVWKELTSTEGRALSKIKATSTARDAAVAVRVYYERPSVHADAQRIAAAQSVLSRFGGGGGGENPPAETSFPTLKDGAKSNAVRTLQWTLRANGHSVTVDGSFGPKTTAAVKAFQKKKGLVADGVVGPKTWDALLPNLKDGSKSDAVRGLQEELGQHGHKVEVDGSYGPKTIAAVKAFQKASGLTVDGKVGPQTWGALID
;
A
#
# COMPACT_ATOMS: atom_id res chain seq x y z
N MET A 1 25.17 8.18 9.18
CA MET A 1 23.81 7.61 9.17
C MET A 1 23.03 8.24 10.30
N ALA A 2 22.01 9.04 10.00
CA ALA A 2 21.11 9.55 11.04
C ALA A 2 20.24 8.38 11.53
N ALA A 3 20.19 8.17 12.85
CA ALA A 3 19.30 7.18 13.44
C ALA A 3 17.84 7.59 13.18
N ARG A 4 17.02 6.64 12.73
CA ARG A 4 15.56 6.83 12.63
C ARG A 4 15.01 7.29 13.99
N PRO A 5 14.08 8.25 14.04
CA PRO A 5 13.18 8.33 15.19
C PRO A 5 12.49 6.96 15.31
N ALA A 6 12.46 6.37 16.50
CA ALA A 6 11.82 5.07 16.68
C ALA A 6 10.36 5.12 16.18
N ALA A 7 9.92 4.14 15.40
CA ALA A 7 8.51 3.99 14.99
C ALA A 7 7.58 3.62 16.17
N ALA A 8 7.96 3.93 17.41
CA ALA A 8 7.30 3.41 18.60
C ALA A 8 6.14 4.31 19.02
N ALA A 9 4.94 3.96 18.58
CA ALA A 9 3.72 4.23 19.34
C ALA A 9 2.94 2.95 19.71
N ASN A 10 3.21 1.79 19.07
CA ASN A 10 2.52 0.53 19.35
C ASN A 10 3.22 -0.73 18.79
N ASN A 11 2.67 -1.90 19.09
CA ASN A 11 3.19 -3.22 18.68
C ASN A 11 3.36 -3.41 17.17
N THR A 12 2.51 -2.80 16.34
CA THR A 12 2.57 -2.93 14.87
C THR A 12 3.84 -2.27 14.32
N GLY A 13 4.17 -1.07 14.80
CA GLY A 13 5.41 -0.37 14.41
C GLY A 13 6.67 -1.11 14.87
N VAL A 14 6.64 -1.69 16.08
CA VAL A 14 7.76 -2.52 16.60
C VAL A 14 8.03 -3.72 15.70
N ALA A 15 6.97 -4.43 15.29
CA ALA A 15 7.11 -5.58 14.40
C ALA A 15 7.62 -5.20 13.01
N PHE A 16 7.11 -4.11 12.46
CA PHE A 16 7.58 -3.58 11.17
C PHE A 16 9.08 -3.28 11.20
N ASP A 17 9.52 -2.50 12.18
CA ASP A 17 10.94 -2.12 12.33
C ASP A 17 11.84 -3.32 12.58
N PHE A 18 11.35 -4.33 13.30
CA PHE A 18 12.07 -5.57 13.50
C PHE A 18 12.40 -6.26 12.17
N PHE A 19 11.43 -6.46 11.28
CA PHE A 19 11.66 -7.14 10.00
C PHE A 19 12.52 -6.31 9.03
N VAL A 20 12.37 -4.98 9.05
CA VAL A 20 13.28 -4.09 8.30
C VAL A 20 14.72 -4.26 8.81
N LYS A 21 14.94 -4.27 10.13
CA LYS A 21 16.28 -4.49 10.73
C LYS A 21 16.85 -5.88 10.43
N LYS A 22 16.00 -6.88 10.15
CA LYS A 22 16.43 -8.21 9.70
C LYS A 22 16.77 -8.27 8.20
N GLY A 23 16.64 -7.15 7.47
CA GLY A 23 17.04 -7.01 6.07
C GLY A 23 15.93 -7.32 5.06
N LEU A 24 14.65 -7.30 5.47
CA LEU A 24 13.54 -7.26 4.52
C LEU A 24 13.28 -5.83 4.07
N SER A 25 12.74 -5.66 2.85
CA SER A 25 12.26 -4.35 2.42
C SER A 25 11.07 -3.90 3.26
N GLU A 26 10.76 -2.60 3.23
CA GLU A 26 9.60 -2.05 3.91
C GLU A 26 8.29 -2.69 3.42
N ALA A 27 8.15 -2.89 2.11
CA ALA A 27 7.00 -3.58 1.52
C ALA A 27 6.87 -5.04 2.01
N GLN A 28 7.98 -5.77 2.10
CA GLN A 28 8.02 -7.15 2.58
C GLN A 28 7.67 -7.24 4.07
N SER A 29 8.22 -6.32 4.86
CA SER A 29 7.96 -6.19 6.30
C SER A 29 6.50 -5.87 6.56
N ALA A 30 5.92 -4.94 5.78
CA ALA A 30 4.50 -4.63 5.84
C ALA A 30 3.61 -5.82 5.47
N GLY A 31 4.02 -6.64 4.50
CA GLY A 31 3.31 -7.87 4.13
C GLY A 31 3.21 -8.89 5.28
N LEU A 32 4.30 -9.07 6.05
CA LEU A 32 4.30 -9.91 7.25
C LEU A 32 3.36 -9.35 8.32
N VAL A 33 3.56 -8.09 8.68
CA VAL A 33 2.78 -7.45 9.75
C VAL A 33 1.29 -7.34 9.40
N GLY A 34 0.94 -7.11 8.13
CA GLY A 34 -0.45 -7.09 7.67
C GLY A 34 -1.16 -8.44 7.83
N ASN A 35 -0.44 -9.56 7.69
CA ASN A 35 -0.97 -10.87 8.02
C ASN A 35 -1.15 -11.03 9.54
N PHE A 36 -0.19 -10.59 10.35
CA PHE A 36 -0.29 -10.69 11.81
C PHE A 36 -1.40 -9.82 12.41
N ILE A 37 -1.75 -8.69 11.79
CA ILE A 37 -2.95 -7.92 12.15
C ILE A 37 -4.21 -8.77 11.97
N HIS A 38 -4.29 -9.50 10.86
CA HIS A 38 -5.41 -10.39 10.60
C HIS A 38 -5.44 -11.57 11.57
N GLU A 39 -4.31 -12.26 11.76
CA GLU A 39 -4.20 -13.43 12.65
C GLU A 39 -4.48 -13.07 14.12
N SER A 40 -3.90 -11.98 14.62
CA SER A 40 -4.10 -11.57 16.01
C SER A 40 -5.43 -10.86 16.27
N GLY A 41 -6.21 -10.59 15.20
CA GLY A 41 -7.54 -9.98 15.26
C GLY A 41 -7.56 -8.51 15.67
N ALA A 42 -6.41 -7.83 15.67
CA ALA A 42 -6.27 -6.45 16.15
C ALA A 42 -5.15 -5.68 15.44
N ASP A 43 -5.34 -4.37 15.32
CA ASP A 43 -4.28 -3.39 15.04
C ASP A 43 -4.35 -2.30 16.13
N PRO A 44 -3.35 -2.22 17.04
CA PRO A 44 -2.05 -2.87 16.98
C PRO A 44 -2.05 -4.39 17.16
N ILE A 45 -1.08 -5.09 16.55
CA ILE A 45 -0.99 -6.55 16.67
C ILE A 45 -0.95 -6.98 18.15
N ASN A 46 -1.66 -8.06 18.47
CA ASN A 46 -1.82 -8.52 19.84
C ASN A 46 -1.00 -9.80 20.09
N PRO A 47 0.18 -9.73 20.74
CA PRO A 47 0.99 -10.91 21.04
C PRO A 47 0.36 -11.80 22.12
N ALA A 48 -0.62 -11.31 22.88
CA ALA A 48 -1.39 -12.10 23.83
C ALA A 48 -2.63 -12.75 23.21
N ALA A 49 -2.84 -12.61 21.88
CA ALA A 49 -3.99 -13.17 21.20
C ALA A 49 -4.11 -14.68 21.44
N LYS A 50 -5.34 -15.11 21.69
CA LYS A 50 -5.75 -16.51 21.79
C LYS A 50 -6.92 -16.71 20.83
N GLN A 51 -6.96 -17.86 20.17
CA GLN A 51 -8.08 -18.21 19.31
C GLN A 51 -9.42 -18.06 20.05
N HIS A 52 -10.42 -17.50 19.35
CA HIS A 52 -11.78 -17.33 19.89
C HIS A 52 -12.34 -18.68 20.37
N GLY A 53 -13.02 -18.69 21.52
CA GLY A 53 -13.54 -19.92 22.14
C GLY A 53 -12.48 -20.77 22.86
N GLY A 54 -11.25 -20.27 23.05
CA GLY A 54 -10.20 -20.97 23.81
C GLY A 54 -9.42 -22.02 23.01
N GLY A 55 -9.56 -22.02 21.68
CA GLY A 55 -8.87 -22.93 20.76
C GLY A 55 -7.32 -22.84 20.82
N PRO A 56 -6.61 -23.70 20.08
CA PRO A 56 -5.16 -23.88 20.23
C PRO A 56 -4.33 -22.67 19.81
N GLY A 57 -4.79 -21.79 18.91
CA GLY A 57 -4.01 -20.68 18.35
C GLY A 57 -3.49 -19.67 19.38
N ARG A 58 -2.22 -19.27 19.26
CA ARG A 58 -1.54 -18.31 20.15
C ARG A 58 -0.77 -17.24 19.37
N GLY A 59 -0.77 -16.01 19.89
CA GLY A 59 0.15 -14.96 19.47
C GLY A 59 -0.13 -14.34 18.10
N ILE A 60 0.84 -13.57 17.62
CA ILE A 60 0.71 -12.73 16.43
C ILE A 60 0.48 -13.49 15.12
N ALA A 61 0.92 -14.75 15.04
CA ALA A 61 0.74 -15.61 13.87
C ALA A 61 -0.23 -16.79 14.15
N GLN A 62 -1.01 -16.71 15.23
CA GLN A 62 -1.93 -17.77 15.67
C GLN A 62 -1.33 -19.18 15.64
N TRP A 63 -0.09 -19.35 16.12
CA TRP A 63 0.60 -20.64 16.12
C TRP A 63 -0.27 -21.72 16.79
N GLU A 64 -0.39 -22.86 16.10
CA GLU A 64 -1.11 -24.04 16.54
C GLU A 64 -0.28 -25.32 16.34
N GLY A 65 -0.75 -26.44 16.89
CA GLY A 65 -0.10 -27.74 16.76
C GLY A 65 1.37 -27.73 17.22
N SER A 66 2.25 -28.38 16.45
CA SER A 66 3.68 -28.46 16.75
C SER A 66 4.37 -27.09 16.78
N ARG A 67 3.98 -26.15 15.89
CA ARG A 67 4.58 -24.81 15.86
C ARG A 67 4.29 -24.03 17.13
N ARG A 68 3.12 -24.25 17.75
CA ARG A 68 2.82 -23.69 19.08
C ARG A 68 3.71 -24.28 20.16
N THR A 69 3.86 -25.61 20.18
CA THR A 69 4.74 -26.28 21.15
C THR A 69 6.17 -25.75 21.02
N ASP A 70 6.65 -25.53 19.79
CA ASP A 70 7.97 -24.96 19.53
C ASP A 70 8.11 -23.52 20.03
N LEU A 71 7.07 -22.69 19.90
CA LEU A 71 7.03 -21.34 20.47
C LEU A 71 7.09 -21.39 22.00
N GLU A 72 6.29 -22.24 22.64
CA GLU A 72 6.25 -22.37 24.10
C GLU A 72 7.60 -22.87 24.65
N ASN A 73 8.24 -23.82 23.96
CA ASN A 73 9.59 -24.29 24.30
C ASN A 73 10.65 -23.19 24.09
N TYR A 74 10.55 -22.43 22.99
CA TYR A 74 11.45 -21.30 22.71
C TYR A 74 11.34 -20.20 23.77
N ALA A 75 10.13 -19.98 24.28
CA ALA A 75 9.80 -19.07 25.38
C ALA A 75 10.39 -19.55 26.72
N ALA A 76 10.10 -20.80 27.08
CA ALA A 76 10.57 -21.44 28.30
C ALA A 76 12.11 -21.44 28.37
N SER A 77 12.80 -21.76 27.27
CA SER A 77 14.27 -21.79 27.22
C SER A 77 14.93 -20.42 27.43
N ARG A 78 14.16 -19.32 27.35
CA ARG A 78 14.63 -17.95 27.54
C ARG A 78 14.13 -17.33 28.84
N GLY A 79 13.28 -18.02 29.59
CA GLY A 79 12.61 -17.45 30.76
C GLY A 79 11.72 -16.25 30.43
N ILE A 80 11.22 -16.16 29.18
CA ILE A 80 10.37 -15.06 28.71
C ILE A 80 8.98 -15.61 28.41
N ALA A 81 7.92 -14.88 28.76
CA ALA A 81 6.55 -15.29 28.48
C ALA A 81 6.32 -15.44 26.96
N TRP A 82 5.59 -16.48 26.55
CA TRP A 82 5.25 -16.70 25.13
C TRP A 82 4.49 -15.51 24.53
N SER A 83 3.75 -14.74 25.33
CA SER A 83 3.00 -13.55 24.93
C SER A 83 3.85 -12.28 24.79
N ASN A 84 5.16 -12.36 24.99
CA ASN A 84 6.07 -11.25 24.75
C ASN A 84 6.27 -11.04 23.25
N LEU A 85 6.03 -9.81 22.78
CA LEU A 85 6.12 -9.47 21.35
C LEU A 85 7.51 -9.74 20.77
N GLN A 86 8.58 -9.29 21.45
CA GLN A 86 9.93 -9.42 20.93
C GLN A 86 10.32 -10.91 20.79
N LEU A 87 9.94 -11.74 21.76
CA LEU A 87 10.14 -13.18 21.68
C LEU A 87 9.41 -13.81 20.49
N GLN A 88 8.14 -13.43 20.25
CA GLN A 88 7.38 -13.93 19.11
C GLN A 88 8.00 -13.49 17.78
N LEU A 89 8.48 -12.26 17.66
CA LEU A 89 9.16 -11.77 16.46
C LEU A 89 10.48 -12.52 16.20
N ASP A 90 11.28 -12.78 17.25
CA ASP A 90 12.48 -13.60 17.14
C ASP A 90 12.17 -15.04 16.75
N PHE A 91 11.04 -15.59 17.22
CA PHE A 91 10.56 -16.91 16.82
C PHE A 91 10.12 -16.94 15.35
N VAL A 92 9.34 -15.96 14.87
CA VAL A 92 9.00 -15.80 13.43
C VAL A 92 10.27 -15.79 12.60
N TRP A 93 11.27 -14.99 13.00
CA TRP A 93 12.53 -14.89 12.27
C TRP A 93 13.32 -16.21 12.27
N LYS A 94 13.35 -16.92 13.40
CA LYS A 94 13.93 -18.27 13.49
C LYS A 94 13.24 -19.20 12.50
N GLU A 95 11.91 -19.26 12.45
CA GLU A 95 11.18 -20.09 11.48
C GLU A 95 11.55 -19.70 10.05
N LEU A 96 11.41 -18.43 9.68
CA LEU A 96 11.69 -17.93 8.32
C LEU A 96 13.13 -18.22 7.85
N THR A 97 14.11 -18.24 8.75
CA THR A 97 15.51 -18.53 8.42
C THR A 97 15.90 -20.00 8.59
N SER A 98 14.96 -20.87 8.98
CA SER A 98 15.19 -22.31 9.13
C SER A 98 14.06 -23.12 8.47
N THR A 99 13.10 -23.59 9.26
CA THR A 99 12.02 -24.49 8.85
C THR A 99 11.11 -23.90 7.77
N GLU A 100 10.99 -22.57 7.72
CA GLU A 100 10.15 -21.82 6.78
C GLU A 100 10.97 -21.02 5.74
N GLY A 101 12.18 -21.48 5.43
CA GLY A 101 13.07 -20.85 4.43
C GLY A 101 12.43 -20.64 3.04
N ARG A 102 11.52 -21.54 2.64
CA ARG A 102 10.74 -21.38 1.40
C ARG A 102 9.82 -20.15 1.45
N ALA A 103 9.18 -19.91 2.59
CA ALA A 103 8.34 -18.74 2.77
C ALA A 103 9.17 -17.46 2.69
N LEU A 104 10.32 -17.42 3.37
CA LEU A 104 11.24 -16.28 3.30
C LEU A 104 11.72 -15.99 1.87
N SER A 105 12.08 -17.03 1.12
CA SER A 105 12.48 -16.90 -0.29
C SER A 105 11.36 -16.28 -1.14
N LYS A 106 10.12 -16.74 -0.96
CA LYS A 106 8.95 -16.22 -1.68
C LYS A 106 8.60 -14.79 -1.30
N ILE A 107 8.71 -14.43 -0.03
CA ILE A 107 8.51 -13.05 0.45
C ILE A 107 9.58 -12.14 -0.17
N LYS A 108 10.85 -12.54 -0.14
CA LYS A 108 11.97 -11.76 -0.72
C LYS A 108 11.87 -11.55 -2.22
N ALA A 109 11.16 -12.42 -2.94
CA ALA A 109 10.90 -12.27 -4.37
C ALA A 109 9.81 -11.23 -4.70
N THR A 110 9.15 -10.65 -3.70
CA THR A 110 8.10 -9.65 -3.89
C THR A 110 8.64 -8.23 -3.82
N SER A 111 8.00 -7.32 -4.55
CA SER A 111 8.35 -5.90 -4.58
C SER A 111 7.27 -4.99 -3.97
N THR A 112 6.04 -5.49 -3.80
CA THR A 112 4.91 -4.69 -3.29
C THR A 112 4.37 -5.27 -1.98
N ALA A 113 3.80 -4.41 -1.12
CA ALA A 113 3.16 -4.87 0.12
C ALA A 113 1.98 -5.81 -0.13
N ARG A 114 1.27 -5.61 -1.25
CA ARG A 114 0.20 -6.50 -1.73
C ARG A 114 0.75 -7.90 -1.99
N ASP A 115 1.78 -8.01 -2.83
CA ASP A 115 2.34 -9.31 -3.19
C ASP A 115 3.02 -9.99 -2.00
N ALA A 116 3.68 -9.21 -1.15
CA ALA A 116 4.25 -9.70 0.10
C ALA A 116 3.18 -10.26 1.03
N ALA A 117 2.05 -9.57 1.21
CA ALA A 117 0.95 -10.05 2.04
C ALA A 117 0.38 -11.38 1.52
N VAL A 118 0.24 -11.52 0.19
CA VAL A 118 -0.19 -12.78 -0.43
C VAL A 118 0.87 -13.86 -0.25
N ALA A 119 2.15 -13.55 -0.42
CA ALA A 119 3.24 -14.51 -0.23
C ALA A 119 3.30 -15.04 1.21
N VAL A 120 3.17 -14.17 2.21
CA VAL A 120 3.11 -14.57 3.63
C VAL A 120 1.91 -15.48 3.88
N ARG A 121 0.72 -15.10 3.41
CA ARG A 121 -0.48 -15.92 3.55
C ARG A 121 -0.32 -17.30 2.91
N VAL A 122 0.19 -17.36 1.68
CA VAL A 122 0.37 -18.61 0.91
C VAL A 122 1.41 -19.51 1.54
N TYR A 123 2.55 -18.96 1.93
CA TYR A 123 3.75 -19.75 2.22
C TYR A 123 4.08 -19.84 3.70
N TYR A 124 3.66 -18.91 4.55
CA TYR A 124 3.95 -18.92 5.99
C TYR A 124 2.70 -19.26 6.82
N GLU A 125 1.60 -18.52 6.65
CA GLU A 125 0.38 -18.72 7.48
C GLU A 125 -0.42 -19.95 7.06
N ARG A 126 -0.61 -20.16 5.75
CA ARG A 126 -1.37 -21.28 5.17
C ARG A 126 -2.77 -21.48 5.83
N PRO A 127 -3.58 -20.41 6.01
CA PRO A 127 -4.85 -20.52 6.70
C PRO A 127 -5.88 -21.27 5.83
N SER A 128 -6.89 -21.88 6.46
CA SER A 128 -8.03 -22.47 5.75
C SER A 128 -8.94 -21.43 5.08
N VAL A 129 -9.02 -20.22 5.64
CA VAL A 129 -9.74 -19.06 5.08
C VAL A 129 -8.75 -17.95 4.79
N HIS A 130 -8.71 -17.51 3.53
CA HIS A 130 -7.60 -16.70 3.03
C HIS A 130 -7.70 -15.21 3.36
N ALA A 131 -8.90 -14.60 3.36
CA ALA A 131 -9.13 -13.18 3.70
C ALA A 131 -8.17 -12.17 3.01
N ASP A 132 -7.89 -12.39 1.73
CA ASP A 132 -6.85 -11.66 0.97
C ASP A 132 -7.05 -10.15 0.98
N ALA A 133 -8.30 -9.69 0.80
CA ALA A 133 -8.60 -8.27 0.76
C ALA A 133 -8.23 -7.56 2.08
N GLN A 134 -8.54 -8.18 3.22
CA GLN A 134 -8.23 -7.64 4.55
C GLN A 134 -6.72 -7.62 4.82
N ARG A 135 -6.02 -8.73 4.49
CA ARG A 135 -4.57 -8.85 4.69
C ARG A 135 -3.79 -7.87 3.82
N ILE A 136 -4.19 -7.71 2.56
CA ILE A 136 -3.60 -6.73 1.63
C ILE A 136 -3.85 -5.31 2.13
N ALA A 137 -5.08 -4.98 2.54
CA ALA A 137 -5.40 -3.66 3.07
C ALA A 137 -4.61 -3.34 4.35
N ALA A 138 -4.46 -4.31 5.25
CA ALA A 138 -3.65 -4.17 6.45
C ALA A 138 -2.17 -3.95 6.12
N ALA A 139 -1.59 -4.73 5.21
CA ALA A 139 -0.20 -4.55 4.77
C ALA A 139 0.03 -3.19 4.12
N GLN A 140 -0.90 -2.72 3.28
CA GLN A 140 -0.82 -1.38 2.70
C GLN A 140 -0.90 -0.30 3.78
N SER A 141 -1.78 -0.45 4.77
CA SER A 141 -1.88 0.49 5.90
C SER A 141 -0.60 0.53 6.74
N VAL A 142 0.01 -0.64 7.01
CA VAL A 142 1.29 -0.72 7.73
C VAL A 142 2.40 -0.02 6.96
N LEU A 143 2.51 -0.28 5.65
CA LEU A 143 3.52 0.38 4.83
C LEU A 143 3.34 1.90 4.82
N SER A 144 2.09 2.37 4.72
CA SER A 144 1.76 3.80 4.76
C SER A 144 2.16 4.45 6.09
N ARG A 145 1.93 3.76 7.21
CA ARG A 145 2.15 4.29 8.57
C ARG A 145 3.60 4.26 9.02
N PHE A 146 4.38 3.26 8.58
CA PHE A 146 5.69 2.96 9.16
C PHE A 146 6.85 2.90 8.16
N GLY A 147 6.57 2.89 6.85
CA GLY A 147 7.61 3.04 5.83
C GLY A 147 8.23 4.44 5.86
N GLY A 148 9.49 4.56 5.43
CA GLY A 148 10.10 5.86 5.07
C GLY A 148 11.39 6.20 5.77
N GLY A 149 12.07 5.24 6.41
CA GLY A 149 13.13 5.57 7.36
C GLY A 149 14.55 5.06 7.08
N GLY A 150 14.81 4.31 6.00
CA GLY A 150 16.16 3.82 5.69
C GLY A 150 16.53 4.07 4.24
N GLY A 151 17.63 4.77 3.99
CA GLY A 151 18.13 5.07 2.64
C GLY A 151 18.21 3.82 1.75
N GLY A 152 17.37 3.78 0.74
CA GLY A 152 17.17 2.66 -0.18
C GLY A 152 15.69 2.58 -0.58
N GLU A 153 15.29 3.51 -1.46
CA GLU A 153 13.93 3.74 -1.99
C GLU A 153 12.96 4.42 -1.00
N ASN A 154 12.69 5.70 -1.25
CA ASN A 154 11.58 6.43 -0.64
C ASN A 154 10.28 5.63 -0.82
N PRO A 155 9.57 5.21 0.24
CA PRO A 155 8.13 5.09 0.13
C PRO A 155 7.55 6.49 -0.05
N PRO A 156 6.41 6.58 -0.74
CA PRO A 156 5.89 7.86 -1.17
C PRO A 156 5.50 8.64 0.09
N ALA A 157 5.71 9.96 0.08
CA ALA A 157 4.85 10.83 0.86
C ALA A 157 3.42 10.30 0.68
N GLU A 158 2.64 10.09 1.74
CA GLU A 158 1.22 9.85 1.56
C GLU A 158 0.74 10.94 0.62
N THR A 159 0.42 10.55 -0.60
CA THR A 159 -0.03 11.52 -1.56
C THR A 159 -1.43 11.84 -1.13
N SER A 160 -1.54 12.85 -0.29
CA SER A 160 -2.80 13.41 0.16
C SER A 160 -3.46 14.01 -1.07
N PHE A 161 -4.10 13.16 -1.86
CA PHE A 161 -4.92 13.63 -2.96
C PHE A 161 -5.97 14.60 -2.40
N PRO A 162 -6.20 15.74 -3.06
CA PRO A 162 -7.17 16.70 -2.58
C PRO A 162 -8.55 16.06 -2.51
N THR A 163 -9.31 16.40 -1.46
CA THR A 163 -10.73 16.04 -1.40
C THR A 163 -11.51 16.97 -2.31
N LEU A 164 -12.01 16.45 -3.43
CA LEU A 164 -12.79 17.23 -4.39
C LEU A 164 -14.29 17.00 -4.20
N LYS A 165 -15.07 18.07 -4.31
CA LYS A 165 -16.54 18.06 -4.25
C LYS A 165 -17.10 19.22 -5.07
N ASP A 166 -18.43 19.24 -5.18
CA ASP A 166 -19.16 20.29 -5.89
C ASP A 166 -18.69 21.70 -5.47
N GLY A 167 -18.48 22.56 -6.47
CA GLY A 167 -17.94 23.91 -6.31
C GLY A 167 -16.41 24.02 -6.39
N ALA A 168 -15.66 22.91 -6.28
CA ALA A 168 -14.21 22.94 -6.42
C ALA A 168 -13.76 23.37 -7.82
N LYS A 169 -12.65 24.12 -7.89
CA LYS A 169 -12.00 24.52 -9.15
C LYS A 169 -10.49 24.39 -9.04
N SER A 170 -9.89 23.50 -9.81
CA SER A 170 -8.43 23.26 -9.80
C SER A 170 -7.97 22.39 -10.98
N ASN A 171 -6.67 22.22 -11.14
CA ASN A 171 -6.10 21.24 -12.07
C ASN A 171 -6.44 19.80 -11.66
N ALA A 172 -6.46 19.49 -10.36
CA ALA A 172 -6.94 18.21 -9.86
C ALA A 172 -8.37 17.88 -10.34
N VAL A 173 -9.25 18.88 -10.48
CA VAL A 173 -10.59 18.70 -11.08
C VAL A 173 -10.50 18.35 -12.57
N ARG A 174 -9.56 18.93 -13.33
CA ARG A 174 -9.32 18.56 -14.73
C ARG A 174 -8.86 17.11 -14.82
N THR A 175 -7.93 16.69 -13.96
CA THR A 175 -7.45 15.30 -13.90
C THR A 175 -8.55 14.31 -13.51
N LEU A 176 -9.42 14.67 -12.56
CA LEU A 176 -10.65 13.95 -12.27
C LEU A 176 -11.54 13.83 -13.52
N GLN A 177 -11.78 14.93 -14.23
CA GLN A 177 -12.65 14.93 -15.42
C GLN A 177 -12.07 14.07 -16.55
N TRP A 178 -10.76 14.14 -16.79
CA TRP A 178 -10.06 13.29 -17.76
C TRP A 178 -10.14 11.80 -17.41
N THR A 179 -9.93 11.47 -16.13
CA THR A 179 -9.97 10.07 -15.67
C THR A 179 -11.41 9.52 -15.63
N LEU A 180 -12.42 10.36 -15.36
CA LEU A 180 -13.83 10.01 -15.54
C LEU A 180 -14.15 9.69 -17.02
N ARG A 181 -13.65 10.49 -17.98
CA ARG A 181 -13.79 10.17 -19.41
C ARG A 181 -13.14 8.85 -19.79
N ALA A 182 -11.92 8.59 -19.29
CA ALA A 182 -11.25 7.30 -19.46
C ALA A 182 -12.05 6.12 -18.88
N ASN A 183 -12.92 6.37 -17.89
CA ASN A 183 -13.83 5.40 -17.31
C ASN A 183 -15.23 5.36 -17.98
N GLY A 184 -15.40 6.05 -19.12
CA GLY A 184 -16.61 6.03 -19.94
C GLY A 184 -17.65 7.08 -19.62
N HIS A 185 -17.32 8.11 -18.82
CA HIS A 185 -18.25 9.19 -18.48
C HIS A 185 -18.07 10.41 -19.41
N SER A 186 -19.17 10.95 -19.92
CA SER A 186 -19.14 12.18 -20.73
C SER A 186 -19.24 13.43 -19.84
N VAL A 187 -18.09 13.98 -19.44
CA VAL A 187 -17.97 15.26 -18.71
C VAL A 187 -17.18 16.27 -19.52
N THR A 188 -17.40 17.57 -19.35
CA THR A 188 -16.50 18.61 -19.89
C THR A 188 -15.22 18.66 -19.05
N VAL A 189 -14.06 18.89 -19.66
CA VAL A 189 -12.79 19.10 -18.93
C VAL A 189 -12.53 20.60 -18.85
N ASP A 190 -13.14 21.25 -17.88
CA ASP A 190 -13.08 22.69 -17.64
C ASP A 190 -12.44 23.05 -16.29
N GLY A 191 -12.06 22.04 -15.49
CA GLY A 191 -11.49 22.24 -14.16
C GLY A 191 -12.50 22.74 -13.12
N SER A 192 -13.80 22.72 -13.43
CA SER A 192 -14.88 23.09 -12.51
C SER A 192 -15.73 21.89 -12.12
N PHE A 193 -15.80 21.62 -10.81
CA PHE A 193 -16.56 20.51 -10.26
C PHE A 193 -18.02 20.94 -10.10
N GLY A 194 -18.79 20.82 -11.18
CA GLY A 194 -20.22 21.14 -11.19
C GLY A 194 -21.14 19.91 -11.23
N PRO A 195 -22.45 20.11 -11.41
CA PRO A 195 -23.46 19.04 -11.34
C PRO A 195 -23.20 17.84 -12.24
N LYS A 196 -22.65 18.05 -13.46
CA LYS A 196 -22.29 16.97 -14.38
C LYS A 196 -21.13 16.12 -13.84
N THR A 197 -20.12 16.74 -13.25
CA THR A 197 -19.01 16.03 -12.60
C THR A 197 -19.49 15.31 -11.35
N THR A 198 -20.33 15.93 -10.52
CA THR A 198 -20.96 15.30 -9.35
C THR A 198 -21.74 14.04 -9.74
N ALA A 199 -22.55 14.12 -10.79
CA ALA A 199 -23.30 12.96 -11.30
C ALA A 199 -22.37 11.83 -11.80
N ALA A 200 -21.30 12.19 -12.53
CA ALA A 200 -20.32 11.22 -13.02
C ALA A 200 -19.55 10.54 -11.87
N VAL A 201 -19.14 11.29 -10.85
CA VAL A 201 -18.47 10.73 -9.66
C VAL A 201 -19.38 9.76 -8.92
N LYS A 202 -20.65 10.12 -8.66
CA LYS A 202 -21.61 9.22 -8.01
C LYS A 202 -21.84 7.94 -8.82
N ALA A 203 -21.96 8.05 -10.14
CA ALA A 203 -22.12 6.90 -11.03
C ALA A 203 -20.87 5.99 -11.00
N PHE A 204 -19.68 6.59 -11.04
CA PHE A 204 -18.41 5.87 -10.92
C PHE A 204 -18.30 5.15 -9.56
N GLN A 205 -18.52 5.87 -8.46
CA GLN A 205 -18.50 5.32 -7.10
C GLN A 205 -19.46 4.13 -6.96
N LYS A 206 -20.71 4.27 -7.44
CA LYS A 206 -21.69 3.17 -7.46
C LYS A 206 -21.18 1.97 -8.28
N LYS A 207 -20.63 2.20 -9.46
CA LYS A 207 -20.05 1.15 -10.32
C LYS A 207 -18.88 0.41 -9.65
N LYS A 208 -18.14 1.08 -8.76
CA LYS A 208 -17.00 0.52 -8.02
C LYS A 208 -17.35 -0.02 -6.63
N GLY A 209 -18.63 0.00 -6.23
CA GLY A 209 -19.06 -0.45 -4.90
C GLY A 209 -18.64 0.48 -3.75
N LEU A 210 -18.37 1.74 -4.05
CA LEU A 210 -18.09 2.79 -3.07
C LEU A 210 -19.38 3.50 -2.64
N VAL A 211 -19.31 4.24 -1.53
CA VAL A 211 -20.38 5.17 -1.14
C VAL A 211 -20.52 6.24 -2.23
N ALA A 212 -21.70 6.35 -2.84
CA ALA A 212 -21.99 7.28 -3.93
C ALA A 212 -22.36 8.68 -3.41
N ASP A 213 -21.48 9.28 -2.62
CA ASP A 213 -21.66 10.60 -2.01
C ASP A 213 -21.34 11.78 -2.95
N GLY A 214 -20.64 11.51 -4.06
CA GLY A 214 -20.20 12.54 -5.00
C GLY A 214 -18.95 13.31 -4.54
N VAL A 215 -18.28 12.83 -3.49
CA VAL A 215 -17.04 13.39 -2.94
C VAL A 215 -15.87 12.50 -3.34
N VAL A 216 -14.86 13.09 -3.99
CA VAL A 216 -13.65 12.37 -4.40
C VAL A 216 -12.63 12.45 -3.29
N GLY A 217 -12.68 11.47 -2.38
CA GLY A 217 -11.67 11.25 -1.36
C GLY A 217 -10.68 10.13 -1.74
N PRO A 218 -9.76 9.75 -0.82
CA PRO A 218 -8.68 8.79 -1.10
C PRO A 218 -9.15 7.48 -1.75
N LYS A 219 -10.27 6.92 -1.27
CA LYS A 219 -10.86 5.68 -1.83
C LYS A 219 -11.36 5.85 -3.27
N THR A 220 -11.87 7.03 -3.62
CA THR A 220 -12.33 7.30 -4.99
C THR A 220 -11.13 7.53 -5.91
N TRP A 221 -10.09 8.24 -5.46
CA TRP A 221 -8.86 8.41 -6.21
C TRP A 221 -8.15 7.10 -6.52
N ASP A 222 -7.98 6.23 -5.51
CA ASP A 222 -7.36 4.91 -5.67
C ASP A 222 -8.10 4.03 -6.69
N ALA A 223 -9.43 4.09 -6.70
CA ALA A 223 -10.24 3.34 -7.64
C ALA A 223 -10.22 3.92 -9.07
N LEU A 224 -9.98 5.23 -9.21
CA LEU A 224 -10.15 6.00 -10.44
C LEU A 224 -8.86 6.12 -11.25
N LEU A 225 -7.72 6.25 -10.58
CA LEU A 225 -6.42 6.53 -11.22
C LEU A 225 -5.81 5.26 -11.80
N PRO A 226 -5.48 5.23 -13.11
CA PRO A 226 -4.89 4.07 -13.73
C PRO A 226 -3.36 4.02 -13.55
N ASN A 227 -2.79 2.83 -13.64
CA ASN A 227 -1.35 2.68 -13.87
C ASN A 227 -1.03 2.94 -15.35
N LEU A 228 -0.26 3.99 -15.65
CA LEU A 228 0.16 4.34 -17.00
C LEU A 228 1.63 3.98 -17.25
N LYS A 229 1.92 3.57 -18.47
CA LYS A 229 3.24 3.16 -18.96
C LYS A 229 3.35 3.36 -20.47
N ASP A 230 4.53 3.11 -21.02
CA ASP A 230 4.77 3.10 -22.48
C ASP A 230 3.66 2.37 -23.26
N GLY A 231 3.19 3.01 -24.32
CA GLY A 231 2.11 2.54 -25.18
C GLY A 231 0.69 2.78 -24.65
N SER A 232 0.51 3.28 -23.41
CA SER A 232 -0.82 3.63 -22.90
C SER A 232 -1.46 4.72 -23.76
N LYS A 233 -2.75 4.55 -24.09
CA LYS A 233 -3.52 5.54 -24.85
C LYS A 233 -4.91 5.70 -24.23
N SER A 234 -5.19 6.86 -23.65
CA SER A 234 -6.48 7.16 -23.02
C SER A 234 -6.61 8.63 -22.67
N ASP A 235 -7.83 9.04 -22.32
CA ASP A 235 -8.07 10.37 -21.74
C ASP A 235 -7.31 10.59 -20.42
N ALA A 236 -7.01 9.55 -19.65
CA ALA A 236 -6.18 9.68 -18.45
C ALA A 236 -4.73 10.09 -18.78
N VAL A 237 -4.22 9.71 -19.96
CA VAL A 237 -2.91 10.17 -20.44
C VAL A 237 -2.95 11.67 -20.74
N ARG A 238 -4.08 12.21 -21.24
CA ARG A 238 -4.24 13.67 -21.42
C ARG A 238 -4.19 14.39 -20.07
N GLY A 239 -4.87 13.85 -19.06
CA GLY A 239 -4.78 14.37 -17.69
C GLY A 239 -3.34 14.38 -17.16
N LEU A 240 -2.60 13.28 -17.32
CA LEU A 240 -1.17 13.23 -16.98
C LEU A 240 -0.35 14.30 -17.72
N GLN A 241 -0.54 14.44 -19.03
CA GLN A 241 0.21 15.39 -19.86
C GLN A 241 -0.07 16.84 -19.45
N GLU A 242 -1.32 17.15 -19.04
CA GLU A 242 -1.66 18.45 -18.45
C GLU A 242 -0.98 18.68 -17.10
N GLU A 243 -1.02 17.70 -16.18
CA GLU A 243 -0.35 17.84 -14.87
C GLU A 243 1.16 18.02 -15.02
N LEU A 244 1.81 17.21 -15.86
CA LEU A 244 3.24 17.39 -16.15
C LEU A 244 3.56 18.82 -16.63
N GLY A 245 2.67 19.41 -17.44
CA GLY A 245 2.80 20.79 -17.88
C GLY A 245 2.74 21.82 -16.75
N GLN A 246 1.91 21.60 -15.73
CA GLN A 246 1.82 22.45 -14.53
C GLN A 246 3.11 22.39 -13.71
N HIS A 247 3.72 21.22 -13.64
CA HIS A 247 5.01 20.98 -12.99
C HIS A 247 6.23 21.34 -13.88
N GLY A 248 6.02 22.11 -14.96
CA GLY A 248 7.10 22.60 -15.83
C GLY A 248 7.63 21.59 -16.86
N HIS A 249 7.06 20.39 -16.94
CA HIS A 249 7.44 19.32 -17.87
C HIS A 249 6.50 19.25 -19.07
N LYS A 250 6.38 20.35 -19.82
CA LYS A 250 5.43 20.49 -20.93
C LYS A 250 5.64 19.42 -22.01
N VAL A 251 4.55 18.73 -22.34
CA VAL A 251 4.45 17.79 -23.46
C VAL A 251 3.15 18.06 -24.23
N GLU A 252 3.07 17.55 -25.46
CA GLU A 252 1.82 17.60 -26.22
C GLU A 252 0.73 16.78 -25.54
N VAL A 253 -0.49 17.33 -25.45
CA VAL A 253 -1.64 16.68 -24.80
C VAL A 253 -2.43 15.87 -25.84
N ASP A 254 -1.80 14.82 -26.37
CA ASP A 254 -2.33 13.98 -27.43
C ASP A 254 -3.04 12.70 -26.92
N GLY A 255 -2.90 12.39 -25.63
CA GLY A 255 -3.42 11.18 -25.01
C GLY A 255 -2.61 9.92 -25.31
N SER A 256 -1.39 10.05 -25.84
CA SER A 256 -0.46 8.95 -26.12
C SER A 256 0.76 8.99 -25.19
N TYR A 257 0.98 7.89 -24.47
CA TYR A 257 2.13 7.74 -23.58
C TYR A 257 3.35 7.27 -24.39
N GLY A 258 3.89 8.16 -25.22
CA GLY A 258 5.05 7.92 -26.07
C GLY A 258 6.38 8.38 -25.44
N PRO A 259 7.48 8.36 -26.22
CA PRO A 259 8.83 8.70 -25.74
C PRO A 259 8.95 10.07 -25.06
N LYS A 260 8.24 11.10 -25.56
CA LYS A 260 8.23 12.44 -24.95
C LYS A 260 7.55 12.42 -23.57
N THR A 261 6.40 11.76 -23.44
CA THR A 261 5.70 11.59 -22.16
C THR A 261 6.54 10.78 -21.17
N ILE A 262 7.19 9.70 -21.61
CA ILE A 262 8.12 8.92 -20.77
C ILE A 262 9.27 9.80 -20.24
N ALA A 263 9.88 10.59 -21.11
CA ALA A 263 10.97 11.49 -20.71
C ALA A 263 10.50 12.55 -19.70
N ALA A 264 9.32 13.13 -19.91
CA ALA A 264 8.72 14.09 -19.00
C ALA A 264 8.38 13.46 -17.63
N VAL A 265 7.79 12.26 -17.61
CA VAL A 265 7.52 11.53 -16.36
C VAL A 265 8.80 11.22 -15.60
N LYS A 266 9.86 10.76 -16.28
CA LYS A 266 11.15 10.50 -15.62
C LYS A 266 11.77 11.79 -15.08
N ALA A 267 11.67 12.90 -15.80
CA ALA A 267 12.15 14.19 -15.32
C ALA A 267 11.38 14.65 -14.07
N PHE A 268 10.05 14.52 -14.08
CA PHE A 268 9.21 14.83 -12.94
C PHE A 268 9.49 13.93 -11.73
N GLN A 269 9.57 12.61 -11.94
CA GLN A 269 9.91 11.65 -10.88
C GLN A 269 11.26 11.99 -10.24
N LYS A 270 12.27 12.32 -11.06
CA LYS A 270 13.57 12.75 -10.57
C LYS A 270 13.49 14.05 -9.75
N ALA A 271 12.76 15.06 -10.24
CA ALA A 271 12.58 16.33 -9.55
C ALA A 271 11.82 16.17 -8.22
N SER A 272 10.90 15.22 -8.17
CA SER A 272 10.03 14.93 -7.01
C SER A 272 10.61 13.88 -6.05
N GLY A 273 11.85 13.41 -6.27
CA GLY A 273 12.49 12.40 -5.42
C GLY A 273 11.82 11.01 -5.45
N LEU A 274 11.07 10.70 -6.50
CA LEU A 274 10.43 9.40 -6.71
C LEU A 274 11.36 8.43 -7.45
N THR A 275 11.02 7.14 -7.43
CA THR A 275 11.65 6.14 -8.30
C THR A 275 11.51 6.54 -9.77
N VAL A 276 12.64 6.65 -10.48
CA VAL A 276 12.69 7.13 -11.87
C VAL A 276 12.52 5.96 -12.85
N ASP A 277 11.32 5.38 -12.88
CA ASP A 277 11.01 4.22 -13.73
C ASP A 277 10.24 4.57 -15.02
N GLY A 278 9.78 5.82 -15.14
CA GLY A 278 8.99 6.30 -16.28
C GLY A 278 7.58 5.73 -16.34
N LYS A 279 7.07 5.16 -15.25
CA LYS A 279 5.69 4.70 -15.09
C LYS A 279 4.93 5.62 -14.15
N VAL A 280 3.62 5.73 -14.33
CA VAL A 280 2.76 6.51 -13.45
C VAL A 280 1.85 5.56 -12.70
N GLY A 281 2.18 5.32 -11.44
CA GLY A 281 1.32 4.64 -10.47
C GLY A 281 0.86 5.60 -9.38
N PRO A 282 0.27 5.11 -8.27
CA PRO A 282 -0.29 5.94 -7.21
C PRO A 282 0.67 7.01 -6.67
N GLN A 283 1.96 6.67 -6.54
CA GLN A 283 3.00 7.59 -6.04
C GLN A 283 3.23 8.77 -6.99
N THR A 284 3.42 8.48 -8.28
CA THR A 284 3.63 9.53 -9.29
C THR A 284 2.36 10.37 -9.45
N TRP A 285 1.19 9.74 -9.48
CA TRP A 285 -0.08 10.46 -9.56
C TRP A 285 -0.27 11.43 -8.41
N GLY A 286 0.02 10.98 -7.20
CA GLY A 286 -0.27 11.80 -6.06
C GLY A 286 0.81 12.83 -5.74
N ALA A 287 1.99 12.75 -6.37
CA ALA A 287 2.91 13.88 -6.45
C ALA A 287 2.50 14.90 -7.52
N LEU A 288 1.77 14.47 -8.57
CA LEU A 288 1.28 15.34 -9.64
C LEU A 288 0.04 16.13 -9.24
N ILE A 289 -0.90 15.48 -8.53
CA ILE A 289 -2.20 16.05 -8.18
C ILE A 289 -2.11 16.74 -6.82
N ASP A 290 -2.10 18.08 -6.82
CA ASP A 290 -2.09 18.95 -5.64
C ASP A 290 -3.38 19.78 -5.44
#